data_AF-A0A816TGL4-F1
#
_entry.id   AF-A0A816TGL4-F1
#
_cell.length_a   1.000
_cell.length_b   1.000
_cell.length_c   1.000
_cell.angle_alpha   90.00
_cell.angle_beta   90.00
_cell.angle_gamma   90.00
#
_symmetry.space_group_name_H-M   'P 1'
#
loop_
_entity.id
_entity.type
_entity.pdbx_description
1 polymer ?
#
loop_
_entity_poly.entity_id
_entity_poly.type
_entity_poly.pdbx_seq_one_letter_code
_entity_poly.pdbx_strand_id
1 'polypeptide(L)'
;MVNKPWKIIPRPLLETVLNNHVQRHRVPQPLILHGPRGVGKTTLILNRLLGDWNKGPHIAGYVDFAQSITEHHPDHQQSYPWGSWTSVDPPLLSNCKTHLENCLESMTHKAIKLGTLSSQQIFTTMNKWHGLNTALRRVLQGCKVAVPEKASVSFLWERAVCALSVRRNADEIDLLVGLDEEGGGGLSVEEASYYRETAFALRLAKEVIKMQQGWRGNAIAHMNRTNGFSKTLANSCTDWPLLMIELLSQAAEIGFFQPKLVLNNIEILKSAVQTDDSTVSASMYHDNLIWRIIALGANDRCLPVLFVTSDRLVLFYLLPFWVL
;
A
#
# COMPACT_ATOMS: atom_id res chain seq x y z
N MET A 1 -15.23 15.50 -28.55
CA MET A 1 -14.40 15.75 -27.35
C MET A 1 -14.11 17.23 -27.30
N VAL A 2 -14.38 17.88 -26.17
CA VAL A 2 -14.21 19.34 -26.03
C VAL A 2 -12.72 19.66 -26.04
N ASN A 3 -12.26 20.35 -27.10
CA ASN A 3 -10.91 20.89 -27.28
C ASN A 3 -10.65 22.07 -26.30
N LYS A 4 -10.75 21.83 -25.00
CA LYS A 4 -10.29 22.83 -24.02
C LYS A 4 -8.77 22.73 -23.93
N PRO A 5 -8.03 23.82 -24.20
CA PRO A 5 -6.59 23.81 -24.00
C PRO A 5 -6.28 23.56 -22.51
N TRP A 6 -5.23 22.79 -22.25
CA TRP A 6 -4.76 22.52 -20.90
C TRP A 6 -4.38 23.83 -20.21
N LYS A 7 -4.80 24.02 -18.96
CA LYS A 7 -4.39 25.18 -18.18
C LYS A 7 -2.92 25.04 -17.79
N ILE A 8 -2.14 26.08 -18.06
CA ILE A 8 -0.76 26.20 -17.61
C ILE A 8 -0.79 26.63 -16.15
N ILE A 9 -0.19 25.84 -15.27
CA ILE A 9 0.01 26.21 -13.86
C ILE A 9 1.49 26.56 -13.65
N PRO A 10 1.79 27.73 -13.05
CA PRO A 10 3.16 28.04 -12.65
C PRO A 10 3.70 26.98 -11.72
N ARG A 11 4.90 26.45 -12.02
CA ARG A 11 5.56 25.43 -11.20
C ARG A 11 5.60 25.76 -9.70
N PRO A 12 5.88 27.01 -9.25
CA PRO A 12 5.87 27.34 -7.82
C PRO A 12 4.51 27.13 -7.15
N LEU A 13 3.41 27.39 -7.86
CA LEU A 13 2.06 27.15 -7.36
C LEU A 13 1.80 25.64 -7.21
N LEU A 14 2.22 24.85 -8.21
CA LEU A 14 2.09 23.40 -8.15
C LEU A 14 2.89 22.81 -6.98
N GLU A 15 4.16 23.20 -6.84
CA GLU A 15 5.01 22.78 -5.73
C GLU A 15 4.37 23.14 -4.37
N THR A 16 3.81 24.34 -4.26
CA THR A 16 3.11 24.79 -3.05
C THR A 16 1.90 23.91 -2.73
N VAL A 17 1.06 23.59 -3.73
CA VAL A 17 -0.11 22.72 -3.53
C VAL A 17 0.30 21.30 -3.11
N LEU A 18 1.31 20.74 -3.79
CA LEU A 18 1.83 19.40 -3.48
C LEU A 18 2.42 19.37 -2.06
N ASN A 19 3.25 20.34 -1.70
CA ASN A 19 3.84 20.44 -0.37
C ASN A 19 2.79 20.65 0.73
N ASN A 20 1.80 21.51 0.51
CA ASN A 20 0.70 21.70 1.46
C ASN A 20 -0.13 20.42 1.69
N HIS A 21 -0.23 19.57 0.68
CA HIS A 21 -0.90 18.27 0.80
C HIS A 21 -0.05 17.29 1.61
N VAL A 22 1.24 17.14 1.26
CA VAL A 22 2.12 16.13 1.86
C VAL A 22 2.72 16.51 3.21
N GLN A 23 2.65 17.78 3.62
CA GLN A 23 3.05 18.22 4.96
C GLN A 23 2.00 17.90 6.03
N ARG A 24 0.78 17.52 5.62
CA ARG A 24 -0.23 17.06 6.57
C ARG A 24 0.06 15.60 6.91
N HIS A 25 -0.04 15.24 8.18
CA HIS A 25 0.07 13.85 8.63
C HIS A 25 -1.15 13.00 8.22
N ARG A 26 -2.33 13.62 8.10
CA ARG A 26 -3.57 13.00 7.59
C ARG A 26 -4.38 13.97 6.73
N VAL A 27 -5.04 13.45 5.70
CA VAL A 27 -5.83 14.20 4.72
C VAL A 27 -7.17 13.52 4.43
N PRO A 28 -8.22 14.29 4.11
CA PRO A 28 -9.55 13.75 3.82
C PRO A 28 -9.69 13.21 2.39
N GLN A 29 -8.78 13.56 1.48
CA GLN A 29 -8.86 13.17 0.08
C GLN A 29 -7.46 13.00 -0.51
N PRO A 30 -7.24 12.00 -1.37
CA PRO A 30 -6.01 11.91 -2.15
C PRO A 30 -5.92 13.06 -3.16
N LEU A 31 -4.71 13.36 -3.63
CA LEU A 31 -4.48 14.33 -4.69
C LEU A 31 -4.18 13.61 -6.00
N ILE A 32 -4.72 14.12 -7.11
CA ILE A 32 -4.44 13.59 -8.45
C ILE A 32 -3.61 14.61 -9.21
N LEU A 33 -2.38 14.26 -9.55
CA LEU A 33 -1.52 15.01 -10.46
C LEU A 33 -1.71 14.47 -11.87
N HIS A 34 -2.64 15.09 -12.60
CA HIS A 34 -2.96 14.71 -13.97
C HIS A 34 -2.41 15.72 -14.95
N GLY A 35 -1.87 15.25 -16.07
CA GLY A 35 -1.34 16.09 -17.13
C GLY A 35 -0.83 15.26 -18.30
N PRO A 36 -0.66 15.84 -19.49
CA PRO A 36 -0.09 15.12 -20.63
C PRO A 36 1.27 14.49 -20.35
N ARG A 37 1.69 13.56 -21.21
CA ARG A 37 3.02 12.94 -21.15
C ARG A 37 4.10 13.96 -21.47
N GLY A 38 5.30 13.76 -20.94
CA GLY A 38 6.45 14.63 -21.18
C GLY A 38 6.46 15.97 -20.42
N VAL A 39 5.40 16.32 -19.69
CA VAL A 39 5.28 17.60 -18.96
C VAL A 39 6.07 17.65 -17.65
N GLY A 40 6.98 16.71 -17.41
CA GLY A 40 7.85 16.71 -16.24
C GLY A 40 7.19 16.36 -14.90
N LYS A 41 6.00 15.75 -14.84
CA LYS A 41 5.34 15.35 -13.57
C LYS A 41 6.22 14.45 -12.72
N THR A 42 6.71 13.36 -13.30
CA THR A 42 7.57 12.38 -12.63
C THR A 42 8.92 13.02 -12.25
N THR A 43 9.50 13.82 -13.15
CA THR A 43 10.74 14.56 -12.89
C THR A 43 10.61 15.54 -11.73
N LEU A 44 9.49 16.26 -11.65
CA LEU A 44 9.19 17.17 -10.53
C LEU A 44 9.15 16.40 -9.21
N ILE A 45 8.44 15.27 -9.18
CA ILE A 45 8.34 14.44 -7.97
C ILE A 45 9.70 13.89 -7.60
N LEU A 46 10.36 13.13 -8.48
CA LEU A 46 11.59 12.41 -8.16
C LEU A 46 12.76 13.35 -7.83
N ASN A 47 12.99 14.37 -8.66
CA ASN A 47 14.23 15.15 -8.59
C ASN A 47 14.13 16.40 -7.72
N ARG A 48 12.92 16.88 -7.41
CA ARG A 48 12.73 18.11 -6.62
C ARG A 48 12.01 17.88 -5.31
N LEU A 49 11.00 17.02 -5.27
CA LEU A 49 10.12 16.91 -4.12
C LEU A 49 10.43 15.70 -3.23
N LEU A 50 10.71 14.54 -3.82
CA LEU A 50 10.82 13.27 -3.11
C LEU A 50 11.97 13.26 -2.11
N GLY A 51 13.08 13.94 -2.43
CA GLY A 51 14.21 14.11 -1.52
C GLY A 51 13.80 14.83 -0.23
N ASP A 52 13.09 15.95 -0.33
CA ASP A 52 12.60 16.69 0.82
C ASP A 52 11.49 15.94 1.57
N TRP A 53 10.65 15.21 0.83
CA TRP A 53 9.58 14.38 1.37
C TRP A 53 10.07 13.15 2.14
N ASN A 54 11.36 12.81 2.04
CA ASN A 54 12.03 11.76 2.80
C ASN A 54 12.98 12.29 3.89
N LYS A 55 13.00 13.60 4.14
CA LYS A 55 13.72 14.17 5.29
C LYS A 55 12.88 14.00 6.55
N GLY A 56 13.46 13.40 7.59
CA GLY A 56 12.80 13.17 8.88
C GLY A 56 12.16 14.46 9.41
N PRO A 57 10.91 14.43 9.92
CA PRO A 57 10.08 13.26 10.30
C PRO A 57 9.25 12.64 9.15
N HIS A 58 9.48 13.03 7.89
CA HIS A 58 8.71 12.55 6.76
C HIS A 58 9.27 11.26 6.16
N ILE A 59 8.36 10.40 5.70
CA ILE A 59 8.68 9.19 4.94
C ILE A 59 7.77 9.09 3.72
N ALA A 60 8.37 9.00 2.54
CA ALA A 60 7.65 8.88 1.28
C ALA A 60 7.84 7.51 0.66
N GLY A 61 6.73 6.79 0.49
CA GLY A 61 6.66 5.64 -0.41
C GLY A 61 6.46 6.14 -1.84
N TYR A 62 7.22 5.57 -2.78
CA TYR A 62 7.07 5.83 -4.20
C TYR A 62 6.91 4.48 -4.92
N VAL A 63 5.81 4.32 -5.65
CA VAL A 63 5.53 3.15 -6.47
C VAL A 63 5.33 3.62 -7.89
N ASP A 64 6.09 3.06 -8.82
CA ASP A 64 5.85 3.24 -10.25
C ASP A 64 5.33 1.94 -10.85
N PHE A 65 4.08 1.94 -11.32
CA PHE A 65 3.49 0.75 -11.94
C PHE A 65 4.10 0.42 -13.31
N ALA A 66 4.88 1.33 -13.90
CA ALA A 66 5.65 1.09 -15.12
C ALA A 66 6.98 0.37 -14.86
N GLN A 67 7.42 0.22 -13.60
CA GLN A 67 8.79 -0.20 -13.27
C GLN A 67 9.20 -1.57 -13.85
N SER A 68 8.24 -2.50 -13.98
CA SER A 68 8.50 -3.82 -14.54
C SER A 68 8.55 -3.86 -16.07
N ILE A 69 8.29 -2.74 -16.75
CA ILE A 69 8.38 -2.62 -18.22
C ILE A 69 9.82 -2.24 -18.57
N THR A 70 10.69 -3.24 -18.70
CA THR A 70 12.14 -3.06 -18.83
C THR A 70 12.56 -2.22 -20.04
N GLU A 71 11.80 -2.28 -21.14
CA GLU A 71 12.07 -1.56 -22.38
C GLU A 71 11.80 -0.05 -22.27
N HIS A 72 11.08 0.40 -21.23
CA HIS A 72 10.51 1.74 -21.18
C HIS A 72 10.55 2.39 -19.79
N HIS A 73 11.55 2.05 -18.97
CA HIS A 73 11.69 2.60 -17.62
C HIS A 73 13.11 3.12 -17.30
N PRO A 74 13.23 4.29 -16.65
CA PRO A 74 14.53 4.87 -16.22
C PRO A 74 15.41 3.95 -15.38
N ASP A 75 14.82 3.12 -14.50
CA ASP A 75 15.58 2.15 -13.68
C ASP A 75 16.36 1.14 -14.53
N HIS A 76 15.94 0.92 -15.78
CA HIS A 76 16.59 0.00 -16.73
C HIS A 76 17.38 0.75 -17.80
N GLN A 77 17.77 2.01 -17.51
CA GLN A 77 18.49 2.90 -18.44
C GLN A 77 17.70 3.22 -19.72
N GLN A 78 16.37 3.08 -19.67
CA GLN A 78 15.46 3.41 -20.76
C GLN A 78 14.64 4.67 -20.46
N SER A 79 13.96 5.21 -21.46
CA SER A 79 13.04 6.33 -21.26
C SER A 79 11.59 5.84 -21.23
N TYR A 80 10.75 6.55 -20.47
CA TYR A 80 9.30 6.39 -20.59
C TYR A 80 8.85 6.60 -22.05
N PRO A 81 7.81 5.89 -22.51
CA PRO A 81 7.36 5.99 -23.88
C PRO A 81 6.71 7.36 -24.11
N TRP A 82 7.06 7.99 -25.24
CA TRP A 82 6.46 9.25 -25.67
C TRP A 82 4.98 9.09 -26.06
N GLY A 83 4.64 7.92 -26.64
CA GLY A 83 3.28 7.49 -26.97
C GLY A 83 2.50 6.99 -25.75
N SER A 84 1.28 6.49 -25.96
CA SER A 84 0.43 5.92 -24.90
C SER A 84 1.02 4.64 -24.29
N TRP A 85 0.72 4.35 -23.02
CA TRP A 85 1.06 3.07 -22.38
C TRP A 85 0.30 1.92 -23.03
N THR A 86 -0.78 2.22 -23.76
CA THR A 86 -1.57 1.25 -24.53
C THR A 86 -0.86 0.69 -25.76
N SER A 87 0.24 1.30 -26.21
CA SER A 87 1.04 0.78 -27.34
C SER A 87 2.25 -0.02 -26.89
N VAL A 88 2.41 -0.22 -25.59
CA VAL A 88 3.50 -0.95 -24.96
C VAL A 88 2.91 -2.19 -24.30
N ASP A 89 3.68 -3.28 -24.26
CA ASP A 89 3.24 -4.49 -23.57
C ASP A 89 3.00 -4.18 -22.08
N PRO A 90 1.77 -4.42 -21.58
CA PRO A 90 1.43 -4.09 -20.21
C PRO A 90 2.15 -5.01 -19.21
N PRO A 91 2.43 -4.52 -18.00
CA PRO A 91 3.07 -5.32 -16.97
C PRO A 91 2.12 -6.37 -16.41
N LEU A 92 2.68 -7.38 -15.73
CA LEU A 92 1.89 -8.33 -14.97
C LEU A 92 1.23 -7.67 -13.75
N LEU A 93 -0.05 -7.95 -13.53
CA LEU A 93 -0.78 -7.45 -12.36
C LEU A 93 -0.13 -7.92 -11.05
N SER A 94 0.41 -9.15 -11.02
CA SER A 94 1.15 -9.68 -9.88
C SER A 94 2.39 -8.85 -9.53
N ASN A 95 3.13 -8.37 -10.53
CA ASN A 95 4.30 -7.49 -10.32
C ASN A 95 3.85 -6.16 -9.73
N CYS A 96 2.83 -5.53 -10.31
CA CYS A 96 2.29 -4.28 -9.80
C CYS A 96 1.80 -4.39 -8.35
N LYS A 97 1.09 -5.46 -8.01
CA LYS A 97 0.66 -5.76 -6.64
C LYS A 97 1.86 -5.90 -5.70
N THR A 98 2.84 -6.70 -6.10
CA THR A 98 4.04 -6.95 -5.30
C THR A 98 4.81 -5.66 -5.03
N HIS A 99 4.95 -4.78 -6.03
CA HIS A 99 5.63 -3.49 -5.87
C HIS A 99 4.90 -2.59 -4.86
N LEU A 100 3.57 -2.50 -4.96
CA LEU A 100 2.75 -1.74 -4.01
C LEU A 100 2.85 -2.31 -2.59
N GLU A 101 2.67 -3.61 -2.44
CA GLU A 101 2.70 -4.31 -1.15
C GLU A 101 4.07 -4.18 -0.49
N ASN A 102 5.16 -4.40 -1.23
CA ASN A 102 6.52 -4.27 -0.70
C ASN A 102 6.83 -2.83 -0.26
N CYS A 103 6.37 -1.82 -1.00
CA CYS A 103 6.56 -0.42 -0.62
C CYS A 103 5.85 -0.11 0.70
N LEU A 104 4.58 -0.51 0.81
CA LEU A 104 3.78 -0.31 2.02
C LEU A 104 4.33 -1.10 3.22
N GLU A 105 4.78 -2.32 3.00
CA GLU A 105 5.47 -3.16 4.00
C GLU A 105 6.74 -2.49 4.50
N SER A 106 7.60 -2.01 3.62
CA SER A 106 8.81 -1.27 3.99
C SER A 106 8.49 -0.03 4.86
N MET A 107 7.47 0.74 4.47
CA MET A 107 7.03 1.90 5.26
C MET A 107 6.50 1.50 6.64
N THR A 108 5.75 0.40 6.72
CA THR A 108 5.16 -0.08 7.98
C THR A 108 6.21 -0.67 8.90
N HIS A 109 7.21 -1.37 8.37
CA HIS A 109 8.37 -1.81 9.15
C HIS A 109 9.12 -0.61 9.74
N LYS A 110 9.32 0.47 8.98
CA LYS A 110 9.87 1.72 9.53
C LYS A 110 8.99 2.30 10.65
N ALA A 111 7.66 2.24 10.51
CA ALA A 111 6.73 2.66 11.57
C ALA A 111 6.92 1.83 12.85
N ILE A 112 7.11 0.52 12.73
CA ILE A 112 7.40 -0.39 13.84
C ILE A 112 8.74 -0.07 14.49
N LYS A 113 9.80 0.15 13.70
CA LYS A 113 11.13 0.53 14.22
C LYS A 113 11.10 1.85 15.01
N LEU A 114 10.21 2.76 14.64
CA LEU A 114 9.98 4.03 15.34
C LEU A 114 9.04 3.90 16.54
N GLY A 115 8.53 2.70 16.85
CA GLY A 115 7.60 2.47 17.95
C GLY A 115 6.20 3.09 17.78
N THR A 116 5.88 3.60 16.59
CA THR A 116 4.59 4.25 16.30
C THR A 116 3.42 3.29 16.11
N LEU A 117 3.73 2.02 15.85
CA LEU A 117 2.76 0.98 15.60
C LEU A 117 2.87 -0.12 16.65
N SER A 118 1.72 -0.64 17.10
CA SER A 118 1.62 -1.71 18.09
C SER A 118 0.89 -2.94 17.58
N SER A 119 1.19 -4.10 18.17
CA SER A 119 0.44 -5.35 18.00
C SER A 119 -1.08 -5.14 18.23
N GLN A 120 -1.45 -4.33 19.23
CA GLN A 120 -2.85 -4.01 19.54
C GLN A 120 -3.53 -3.16 18.46
N GLN A 121 -2.84 -2.19 17.86
CA GLN A 121 -3.38 -1.39 16.75
C GLN A 121 -3.62 -2.27 15.51
N ILE A 122 -2.68 -3.17 15.21
CA ILE A 122 -2.82 -4.15 14.12
C ILE A 122 -4.04 -5.03 14.38
N PHE A 123 -4.15 -5.60 15.58
CA PHE A 123 -5.30 -6.42 15.98
C PHE A 123 -6.63 -5.68 15.83
N THR A 124 -6.72 -4.46 16.37
CA THR A 124 -7.96 -3.66 16.38
C THR A 124 -8.38 -3.33 14.95
N THR A 125 -7.44 -2.94 14.10
CA THR A 125 -7.70 -2.64 12.68
C THR A 125 -8.10 -3.90 11.91
N MET A 126 -7.44 -5.03 12.16
CA MET A 126 -7.82 -6.31 11.58
C MET A 126 -9.23 -6.75 12.01
N ASN A 127 -9.56 -6.64 13.30
CA ASN A 127 -10.84 -7.07 13.84
C ASN A 127 -12.02 -6.16 13.40
N LYS A 128 -11.74 -4.88 13.06
CA LYS A 128 -12.72 -3.96 12.46
C LYS A 128 -13.22 -4.46 11.11
N TRP A 129 -12.33 -5.01 10.28
CA TRP A 129 -12.63 -5.33 8.88
C TRP A 129 -12.76 -6.83 8.57
N HIS A 130 -12.18 -7.70 9.40
CA HIS A 130 -12.04 -9.12 9.12
C HIS A 130 -12.61 -10.01 10.23
N GLY A 131 -13.29 -11.08 9.82
CA GLY A 131 -13.68 -12.16 10.74
C GLY A 131 -12.47 -13.04 11.08
N LEU A 132 -11.82 -12.78 12.21
CA LEU A 132 -10.53 -13.41 12.55
C LEU A 132 -10.65 -14.83 13.14
N ASN A 133 -11.76 -15.18 13.78
CA ASN A 133 -11.89 -16.37 14.63
C ASN A 133 -11.46 -17.68 13.92
N THR A 134 -12.05 -17.97 12.76
CA THR A 134 -11.76 -19.19 11.99
C THR A 134 -10.32 -19.21 11.47
N ALA A 135 -9.80 -18.06 11.04
CA ALA A 135 -8.44 -17.96 10.50
C ALA A 135 -7.41 -18.20 11.62
N LEU A 136 -7.57 -17.55 12.77
CA LEU A 136 -6.67 -17.69 13.91
C LEU A 136 -6.68 -19.12 14.47
N ARG A 137 -7.85 -19.76 14.56
CA ARG A 137 -7.92 -21.18 14.95
C ARG A 137 -7.16 -22.08 13.99
N ARG A 138 -7.25 -21.83 12.68
CA ARG A 138 -6.51 -22.60 11.66
C ARG A 138 -4.99 -22.39 11.78
N VAL A 139 -4.53 -21.17 12.05
CA VAL A 139 -3.11 -20.88 12.33
C VAL A 139 -2.63 -21.64 13.57
N LEU A 140 -3.38 -21.57 14.66
CA LEU A 140 -3.05 -22.23 15.93
C LEU A 140 -3.02 -23.76 15.81
N GLN A 141 -3.98 -24.35 15.08
CA GLN A 141 -3.97 -25.77 14.72
C GLN A 141 -2.72 -26.13 13.92
N GLY A 142 -2.36 -25.31 12.94
CA GLY A 142 -1.12 -25.46 12.17
C GLY A 142 0.13 -25.41 13.04
N CYS A 143 0.09 -24.66 14.15
CA CYS A 143 1.15 -24.57 15.16
C CYS A 143 1.06 -25.63 16.27
N LYS A 144 0.11 -26.58 16.19
CA LYS A 144 -0.16 -27.61 17.21
C LYS A 144 -0.45 -27.04 18.61
N VAL A 145 -1.01 -25.84 18.68
CA VAL A 145 -1.42 -25.20 19.93
C VAL A 145 -2.85 -25.62 20.25
N ALA A 146 -3.08 -26.13 21.46
CA ALA A 146 -4.42 -26.45 21.94
C ALA A 146 -5.20 -25.15 22.21
N VAL A 147 -6.41 -25.07 21.67
CA VAL A 147 -7.25 -23.87 21.78
C VAL A 147 -8.61 -24.24 22.39
N PRO A 148 -9.04 -23.56 23.47
CA PRO A 148 -10.37 -23.75 24.02
C PRO A 148 -11.48 -23.47 22.99
N GLU A 149 -12.59 -24.22 23.05
CA GLU A 149 -13.73 -23.98 22.15
C GLU A 149 -14.33 -22.58 22.33
N LYS A 150 -14.42 -22.07 23.57
CA LYS A 150 -14.99 -20.75 23.89
C LYS A 150 -13.94 -19.63 24.06
N ALA A 151 -12.85 -19.68 23.29
CA ALA A 151 -11.82 -18.63 23.31
C ALA A 151 -12.31 -17.32 22.65
N SER A 152 -11.96 -16.17 23.26
CA SER A 152 -12.17 -14.84 22.67
C SER A 152 -11.22 -14.57 21.51
N VAL A 153 -11.59 -13.66 20.60
CA VAL A 153 -10.75 -13.36 19.42
C VAL A 153 -9.43 -12.70 19.81
N SER A 154 -9.41 -11.86 20.86
CA SER A 154 -8.17 -11.28 21.43
C SER A 154 -7.23 -12.38 21.94
N PHE A 155 -7.77 -13.34 22.71
CA PHE A 155 -6.99 -14.46 23.21
C PHE A 155 -6.40 -15.30 22.06
N LEU A 156 -7.19 -15.56 21.01
CA LEU A 156 -6.71 -16.28 19.82
C LEU A 156 -5.59 -15.52 19.11
N TRP A 157 -5.69 -14.19 19.05
CA TRP A 157 -4.67 -13.33 18.44
C TRP A 157 -3.35 -13.40 19.21
N GLU A 158 -3.37 -13.10 20.50
CA GLU A 158 -2.18 -13.14 21.37
C GLU A 158 -1.49 -14.51 21.33
N ARG A 159 -2.28 -15.60 21.38
CA ARG A 159 -1.74 -16.96 21.26
C ARG A 159 -1.13 -17.22 19.90
N ALA A 160 -1.71 -16.71 18.82
CA ALA A 160 -1.18 -16.91 17.47
C ALA A 160 0.11 -16.13 17.24
N VAL A 161 0.18 -14.87 17.72
CA VAL A 161 1.41 -14.06 17.68
C VAL A 161 2.53 -14.75 18.46
N CYS A 162 2.25 -15.21 19.69
CA CYS A 162 3.20 -15.95 20.51
C CYS A 162 3.62 -17.29 19.88
N ALA A 163 2.69 -18.05 19.29
CA ALA A 163 3.02 -19.30 18.62
C ALA A 163 3.93 -19.09 17.40
N LEU A 164 3.72 -18.00 16.64
CA LEU A 164 4.53 -17.66 15.48
C LEU A 164 5.93 -17.18 15.88
N SER A 165 6.07 -16.43 16.98
CA SER A 165 7.39 -15.98 17.44
C SER A 165 8.30 -17.14 17.85
N VAL A 166 7.74 -18.20 18.42
CA VAL A 166 8.49 -19.40 18.84
C VAL A 166 8.92 -20.28 17.65
N ARG A 167 8.26 -20.22 16.50
CA ARG A 167 8.35 -21.23 15.43
C ARG A 167 9.55 -21.09 14.45
N ARG A 168 10.67 -20.47 14.88
CA ARG A 168 11.90 -20.24 14.09
C ARG A 168 11.75 -19.30 12.88
N ASN A 169 11.51 -18.01 13.12
CA ASN A 169 11.84 -16.91 12.19
C ASN A 169 12.27 -15.65 12.96
N ALA A 170 12.88 -15.80 14.14
CA ALA A 170 13.34 -14.66 14.95
C ALA A 170 14.43 -13.88 14.20
N ASP A 171 15.41 -14.57 13.62
CA ASP A 171 16.53 -13.95 12.90
C ASP A 171 16.09 -13.12 11.67
N GLU A 172 15.10 -13.60 10.90
CA GLU A 172 14.50 -12.84 9.78
C GLU A 172 13.83 -11.55 10.26
N ILE A 173 13.12 -11.65 11.39
CA ILE A 173 12.42 -10.51 11.99
C ILE A 173 13.40 -9.54 12.66
N ASP A 174 14.49 -10.03 13.22
CA ASP A 174 15.53 -9.23 13.87
C ASP A 174 16.28 -8.36 12.85
N LEU A 175 16.61 -8.94 11.68
CA LEU A 175 17.12 -8.19 10.52
C LEU A 175 16.12 -7.13 10.03
N LEU A 176 14.84 -7.51 9.95
CA LEU A 176 13.77 -6.65 9.44
C LEU A 176 13.44 -5.50 10.40
N VAL A 177 13.57 -5.71 11.71
CA VAL A 177 13.47 -4.70 12.77
C VAL A 177 14.81 -3.95 12.96
N GLY A 178 15.91 -4.41 12.38
CA GLY A 178 17.23 -3.74 12.43
C GLY A 178 17.93 -3.91 13.77
N LEU A 179 17.66 -5.01 14.47
CA LEU A 179 18.30 -5.34 15.75
C LEU A 179 19.76 -5.82 15.60
N ASP A 180 20.20 -6.10 14.36
CA ASP A 180 21.55 -6.58 13.99
C ASP A 180 22.45 -5.51 13.34
N GLU A 181 21.99 -4.27 13.15
CA GLU A 181 22.82 -3.22 12.51
C GLU A 181 23.93 -2.75 13.48
N GLU A 182 25.21 -2.82 13.08
CA GLU A 182 26.43 -2.46 13.86
C GLU A 182 26.53 -0.98 14.32
N GLY A 183 25.44 -0.22 14.25
CA GLY A 183 25.27 1.11 14.84
C GLY A 183 24.08 1.23 15.82
N GLY A 184 23.42 0.12 16.14
CA GLY A 184 22.25 0.02 17.02
C GLY A 184 22.58 0.22 18.49
N GLY A 185 23.06 1.41 18.86
CA GLY A 185 23.16 1.80 20.25
C GLY A 185 21.77 1.90 20.89
N GLY A 186 21.46 0.98 21.81
CA GLY A 186 20.65 1.32 23.01
C GLY A 186 19.17 0.97 23.04
N LEU A 187 18.67 0.01 22.26
CA LEU A 187 17.32 -0.53 22.53
C LEU A 187 17.37 -1.43 23.77
N SER A 188 16.48 -1.17 24.72
CA SER A 188 16.26 -2.07 25.86
C SER A 188 15.73 -3.43 25.38
N VAL A 189 15.94 -4.46 26.19
CA VAL A 189 15.43 -5.82 25.89
C VAL A 189 13.90 -5.80 25.74
N GLU A 190 13.24 -4.95 26.53
CA GLU A 190 11.80 -4.72 26.52
C GLU A 190 11.33 -4.09 25.20
N GLU A 191 12.01 -3.04 24.71
CA GLU A 191 11.66 -2.39 23.43
C GLU A 191 11.88 -3.33 22.23
N ALA A 192 12.99 -4.06 22.22
CA ALA A 192 13.27 -5.06 21.19
C ALA A 192 12.19 -6.16 21.17
N SER A 193 11.73 -6.62 22.34
CA SER A 193 10.64 -7.58 22.47
C SER A 193 9.33 -7.02 21.91
N TYR A 194 9.01 -5.76 22.18
CA TYR A 194 7.79 -5.10 21.70
C TYR A 194 7.77 -4.92 20.18
N TYR A 195 8.90 -4.55 19.58
CA TYR A 195 9.03 -4.43 18.12
C TYR A 195 8.93 -5.78 17.43
N ARG A 196 9.57 -6.82 17.99
CA ARG A 196 9.43 -8.20 17.51
C ARG A 196 7.97 -8.65 17.55
N GLU A 197 7.29 -8.47 18.68
CA GLU A 197 5.87 -8.84 18.80
C GLU A 197 5.03 -8.16 17.71
N THR A 198 5.24 -6.87 17.50
CA THR A 198 4.50 -6.10 16.48
C THR A 198 4.82 -6.57 15.05
N ALA A 199 6.07 -6.92 14.75
CA ALA A 199 6.44 -7.49 13.47
C ALA A 199 5.78 -8.87 13.24
N PHE A 200 5.74 -9.73 14.26
CA PHE A 200 5.01 -11.00 14.21
C PHE A 200 3.49 -10.80 14.06
N ALA A 201 2.92 -9.78 14.71
CA ALA A 201 1.52 -9.41 14.56
C ALA A 201 1.19 -8.97 13.12
N LEU A 202 2.08 -8.21 12.48
CA LEU A 202 1.94 -7.82 11.07
C LEU A 202 2.03 -9.04 10.13
N ARG A 203 2.98 -9.94 10.38
CA ARG A 203 3.10 -11.21 9.64
C ARG A 203 1.86 -12.07 9.77
N LEU A 204 1.30 -12.18 10.98
CA LEU A 204 0.05 -12.89 11.24
C LEU A 204 -1.11 -12.25 10.46
N ALA A 205 -1.21 -10.91 10.45
CA ALA A 205 -2.23 -10.19 9.69
C ALA A 205 -2.18 -10.55 8.19
N LYS A 206 -0.97 -10.53 7.59
CA LYS A 206 -0.76 -10.92 6.19
C LYS A 206 -1.19 -12.37 5.93
N GLU A 207 -0.84 -13.29 6.83
CA GLU A 207 -1.22 -14.70 6.71
C GLU A 207 -2.75 -14.89 6.78
N VAL A 208 -3.41 -14.20 7.72
CA VAL A 208 -4.88 -14.21 7.85
C VAL A 208 -5.55 -13.71 6.58
N ILE A 209 -5.11 -12.58 6.01
CA ILE A 209 -5.67 -12.05 4.76
C ILE A 209 -5.44 -13.03 3.60
N LYS A 210 -4.24 -13.61 3.49
CA LYS A 210 -3.94 -14.61 2.45
C LYS A 210 -4.84 -15.84 2.55
N MET A 211 -5.08 -16.36 3.75
CA MET A 211 -6.02 -17.47 3.98
C MET A 211 -7.44 -17.10 3.57
N GLN A 212 -7.91 -15.93 3.99
CA GLN A 212 -9.25 -15.45 3.66
C GLN A 212 -9.43 -15.19 2.16
N GLN A 213 -8.39 -14.71 1.46
CA GLN A 213 -8.38 -14.60 0.01
C GLN A 213 -8.46 -15.99 -0.65
N GLY A 214 -7.70 -16.97 -0.13
CA GLY A 214 -7.76 -18.36 -0.59
C GLY A 214 -9.15 -18.97 -0.49
N TRP A 215 -9.91 -18.69 0.58
CA TRP A 215 -11.31 -19.14 0.71
C TRP A 215 -12.25 -18.54 -0.34
N ARG A 216 -11.90 -17.39 -0.91
CA ARG A 216 -12.68 -16.69 -1.95
C ARG A 216 -12.20 -17.01 -3.37
N GLY A 217 -11.09 -17.73 -3.53
CA GLY A 217 -10.46 -17.98 -4.83
C GLY A 217 -11.41 -18.54 -5.89
N ASN A 218 -12.20 -19.57 -5.55
CA ASN A 218 -13.16 -20.16 -6.50
C ASN A 218 -14.26 -19.17 -6.93
N ALA A 219 -14.73 -18.32 -6.02
CA ALA A 219 -15.74 -17.30 -6.32
C ALA A 219 -15.17 -16.19 -7.22
N ILE A 220 -13.92 -15.80 -6.99
CA ILE A 220 -13.19 -14.85 -7.85
C ILE A 220 -13.00 -15.43 -9.26
N ALA A 221 -12.54 -16.68 -9.36
CA ALA A 221 -12.38 -17.37 -10.64
C ALA A 221 -13.70 -17.46 -11.43
N HIS A 222 -14.80 -17.81 -10.75
CA HIS A 222 -16.13 -17.85 -11.36
C HIS A 222 -16.58 -16.45 -11.84
N MET A 223 -16.34 -15.41 -11.03
CA MET A 223 -16.68 -14.04 -11.39
C MET A 223 -15.91 -13.55 -12.62
N ASN A 224 -14.61 -13.84 -12.71
CA ASN A 224 -13.80 -13.47 -13.87
C ASN A 224 -14.30 -14.16 -15.15
N ARG A 225 -14.65 -15.46 -15.08
CA ARG A 225 -15.17 -16.23 -16.23
C ARG A 225 -16.52 -15.74 -16.72
N THR A 226 -17.37 -15.28 -15.82
CA THR A 226 -18.72 -14.79 -16.16
C THR A 226 -18.75 -13.28 -16.46
N ASN A 227 -17.60 -12.59 -16.41
CA ASN A 227 -17.50 -11.13 -16.46
C ASN A 227 -18.46 -10.44 -15.45
N GLY A 228 -18.65 -11.07 -14.30
CA GLY A 228 -19.50 -10.57 -13.24
C GLY A 228 -18.84 -9.47 -12.41
N PHE A 229 -19.60 -8.87 -11.50
CA PHE A 229 -19.10 -7.88 -10.55
C PHE A 229 -19.55 -8.21 -9.12
N SER A 230 -18.61 -8.14 -8.17
CA SER A 230 -18.89 -8.24 -6.75
C SER A 230 -17.95 -7.34 -5.97
N LYS A 231 -18.54 -6.33 -5.32
CA LYS A 231 -17.81 -5.39 -4.46
C LYS A 231 -17.02 -6.12 -3.36
N THR A 232 -17.62 -7.14 -2.74
CA THR A 232 -16.97 -7.88 -1.65
C THR A 232 -15.76 -8.67 -2.13
N LEU A 233 -15.83 -9.28 -3.32
CA LEU A 233 -14.71 -10.01 -3.91
C LEU A 233 -13.61 -9.06 -4.38
N ALA A 234 -13.97 -7.93 -5.01
CA ALA A 234 -13.04 -6.88 -5.38
C ALA A 234 -12.30 -6.29 -4.17
N ASN A 235 -13.04 -5.98 -3.10
CA ASN A 235 -12.47 -5.55 -1.81
C ASN A 235 -11.44 -6.56 -1.32
N SER A 236 -11.78 -7.85 -1.29
CA SER A 236 -10.85 -8.86 -0.77
C SER A 236 -9.49 -8.91 -1.49
N CYS A 237 -9.43 -8.50 -2.76
CA CYS A 237 -8.17 -8.46 -3.52
C CYS A 237 -7.28 -7.27 -3.17
N THR A 238 -7.81 -6.25 -2.48
CA THR A 238 -7.12 -5.00 -2.12
C THR A 238 -7.01 -4.80 -0.60
N ASP A 239 -7.38 -5.81 0.20
CA ASP A 239 -7.41 -5.72 1.66
C ASP A 239 -6.03 -5.47 2.25
N TRP A 240 -4.99 -6.14 1.75
CA TRP A 240 -3.64 -5.98 2.29
C TRP A 240 -3.07 -4.56 2.07
N PRO A 241 -3.02 -4.00 0.85
CA PRO A 241 -2.62 -2.61 0.66
C PRO A 241 -3.44 -1.62 1.49
N LEU A 242 -4.76 -1.83 1.62
CA LEU A 242 -5.58 -0.88 2.37
C LEU A 242 -5.35 -0.95 3.88
N LEU A 243 -5.19 -2.15 4.43
CA LEU A 243 -4.82 -2.33 5.84
C LEU A 243 -3.55 -1.55 6.15
N MET A 244 -2.53 -1.66 5.29
CA MET A 244 -1.26 -0.95 5.48
C MET A 244 -1.42 0.56 5.42
N ILE A 245 -2.21 1.07 4.48
CA ILE A 245 -2.52 2.50 4.40
C ILE A 245 -3.23 2.96 5.67
N GLU A 246 -4.19 2.19 6.20
CA GLU A 246 -4.90 2.54 7.44
C GLU A 246 -3.96 2.51 8.65
N LEU A 247 -3.11 1.49 8.79
CA LEU A 247 -2.13 1.38 9.87
C LEU A 247 -1.09 2.52 9.83
N LEU A 248 -0.53 2.82 8.66
CA LEU A 248 0.37 3.96 8.47
C LEU A 248 -0.32 5.29 8.78
N SER A 249 -1.60 5.42 8.42
CA SER A 249 -2.39 6.60 8.76
C SER A 249 -2.58 6.73 10.28
N GLN A 250 -2.87 5.63 10.97
CA GLN A 250 -3.00 5.60 12.43
C GLN A 250 -1.68 5.91 13.13
N ALA A 251 -0.57 5.39 12.62
CA ALA A 251 0.79 5.66 13.12
C ALA A 251 1.27 7.10 12.86
N ALA A 252 0.62 7.84 11.95
CA ALA A 252 1.04 9.18 11.58
C ALA A 252 0.91 10.17 12.75
N GLU A 253 2.03 10.79 13.12
CA GLU A 253 2.17 11.74 14.22
C GLU A 253 2.98 12.98 13.79
N ILE A 254 2.50 14.16 14.13
CA ILE A 254 3.15 15.43 13.78
C ILE A 254 4.52 15.51 14.48
N GLY A 255 5.54 15.91 13.74
CA GLY A 255 6.91 16.03 14.26
C GLY A 255 7.65 14.72 14.45
N PHE A 256 7.01 13.56 14.30
CA PHE A 256 7.63 12.25 14.58
C PHE A 256 7.60 11.29 13.39
N PHE A 257 6.41 10.92 12.88
CA PHE A 257 6.27 10.00 11.76
C PHE A 257 5.17 10.48 10.81
N GLN A 258 5.57 10.93 9.62
CA GLN A 258 4.64 11.52 8.65
C GLN A 258 4.71 10.81 7.30
N PRO A 259 3.99 9.68 7.16
CA PRO A 259 3.98 8.89 5.95
C PRO A 259 3.20 9.56 4.83
N LYS A 260 3.65 9.35 3.60
CA LYS A 260 2.98 9.77 2.36
C LYS A 260 3.26 8.75 1.26
N LEU A 261 2.33 8.60 0.32
CA LEU A 261 2.42 7.60 -0.73
C LEU A 261 2.23 8.26 -2.09
N VAL A 262 3.17 8.03 -3.00
CA VAL A 262 3.06 8.43 -4.41
C VAL A 262 2.86 7.18 -5.25
N LEU A 263 1.76 7.16 -6.00
CA LEU A 263 1.40 6.10 -6.93
C LEU A 263 1.52 6.64 -8.35
N ASN A 264 2.68 6.42 -8.96
CA ASN A 264 3.01 6.89 -10.29
C ASN A 264 2.51 5.93 -11.38
N ASN A 265 2.07 6.52 -12.49
CA ASN A 265 1.48 5.81 -13.64
C ASN A 265 0.33 4.88 -13.23
N ILE A 266 -0.56 5.35 -12.35
CA ILE A 266 -1.66 4.55 -11.78
C ILE A 266 -2.53 3.89 -12.87
N GLU A 267 -2.70 4.54 -14.02
CA GLU A 267 -3.45 4.04 -15.17
C GLU A 267 -2.93 2.71 -15.73
N ILE A 268 -1.65 2.38 -15.54
CA ILE A 268 -1.05 1.13 -16.05
C ILE A 268 -1.68 -0.08 -15.37
N LEU A 269 -2.05 0.03 -14.09
CA LEU A 269 -2.76 -1.02 -13.37
C LEU A 269 -4.06 -1.43 -14.09
N LYS A 270 -4.73 -0.49 -14.75
CA LYS A 270 -6.01 -0.75 -15.42
C LYS A 270 -5.86 -1.72 -16.60
N SER A 271 -4.70 -1.69 -17.27
CA SER A 271 -4.38 -2.50 -18.44
C SER A 271 -3.41 -3.65 -18.15
N ALA A 272 -3.02 -3.86 -16.89
CA ALA A 272 -2.08 -4.92 -16.52
C ALA A 272 -2.59 -6.32 -16.91
N VAL A 273 -1.67 -7.21 -17.26
CA VAL A 273 -1.98 -8.58 -17.65
C VAL A 273 -2.19 -9.45 -16.43
N GLN A 274 -3.31 -10.16 -16.42
CA GLN A 274 -3.63 -11.16 -15.43
C GLN A 274 -3.23 -12.55 -15.94
N THR A 275 -2.39 -13.25 -15.18
CA THR A 275 -1.88 -14.59 -15.53
C THR A 275 -2.61 -15.73 -14.82
N ASP A 276 -3.36 -15.43 -13.76
CA ASP A 276 -4.11 -16.43 -12.98
C ASP A 276 -5.46 -15.89 -12.53
N ASP A 277 -6.37 -16.80 -12.14
CA ASP A 277 -7.69 -16.49 -11.60
C ASP A 277 -7.66 -16.15 -10.08
N SER A 278 -6.49 -15.90 -9.48
CA SER A 278 -6.36 -15.70 -8.03
C SER A 278 -6.81 -14.32 -7.53
N THR A 279 -7.02 -13.40 -8.46
CA THR A 279 -7.40 -12.00 -8.23
C THR A 279 -8.48 -11.57 -9.21
N VAL A 280 -9.15 -10.45 -8.92
CA VAL A 280 -10.06 -9.82 -9.89
C VAL A 280 -9.29 -9.23 -11.08
N SER A 281 -10.02 -8.93 -12.16
CA SER A 281 -9.45 -8.26 -13.34
C SER A 281 -8.68 -6.99 -12.98
N ALA A 282 -7.67 -6.67 -13.79
CA ALA A 282 -6.78 -5.54 -13.55
C ALA A 282 -7.52 -4.20 -13.46
N SER A 283 -8.53 -3.99 -14.31
CA SER A 283 -9.42 -2.82 -14.26
C SER A 283 -10.23 -2.76 -12.98
N MET A 284 -10.80 -3.89 -12.53
CA MET A 284 -11.56 -3.96 -11.28
C MET A 284 -10.65 -3.73 -10.07
N TYR A 285 -9.43 -4.28 -10.08
CA TYR A 285 -8.42 -4.06 -9.03
C TYR A 285 -8.06 -2.57 -8.94
N HIS A 286 -7.73 -1.93 -10.07
CA HIS A 286 -7.40 -0.51 -10.17
C HIS A 286 -8.52 0.37 -9.60
N ASP A 287 -9.74 0.21 -10.12
CA ASP A 287 -10.87 1.06 -9.74
C ASP A 287 -11.22 0.85 -8.26
N ASN A 288 -11.16 -0.40 -7.79
CA ASN A 288 -11.44 -0.72 -6.39
C ASN A 288 -10.37 -0.18 -5.43
N LEU A 289 -9.08 -0.24 -5.79
CA LEU A 289 -7.99 0.32 -4.99
C LEU A 289 -8.18 1.83 -4.82
N ILE A 290 -8.39 2.56 -5.92
CA ILE A 290 -8.63 4.01 -5.89
C ILE A 290 -9.85 4.34 -5.03
N TRP A 291 -10.97 3.66 -5.27
CA TRP A 291 -12.21 3.89 -4.54
C TRP A 291 -12.05 3.68 -3.05
N ARG A 292 -11.35 2.63 -2.64
CA ARG A 292 -11.13 2.32 -1.22
C ARG A 292 -10.18 3.31 -0.55
N ILE A 293 -9.15 3.80 -1.25
CA ILE A 293 -8.27 4.86 -0.71
C ILE A 293 -9.06 6.16 -0.52
N ILE A 294 -9.90 6.54 -1.48
CA ILE A 294 -10.78 7.72 -1.36
C ILE A 294 -11.74 7.54 -0.19
N ALA A 295 -12.38 6.37 -0.07
CA ALA A 295 -13.31 6.09 1.01
C ALA A 295 -12.64 6.14 2.39
N LEU A 296 -11.42 5.60 2.51
CA LEU A 296 -10.65 5.67 3.75
C LEU A 296 -10.31 7.12 4.11
N GLY A 297 -9.85 7.91 3.14
CA GLY A 297 -9.60 9.35 3.32
C GLY A 297 -10.85 10.11 3.78
N ALA A 298 -11.98 9.89 3.11
CA ALA A 298 -13.22 10.61 3.39
C ALA A 298 -13.81 10.28 4.77
N ASN A 299 -13.70 9.03 5.21
CA ASN A 299 -14.29 8.57 6.47
C ASN A 299 -13.36 8.78 7.67
N ASP A 300 -12.09 8.36 7.55
CA ASP A 300 -11.17 8.23 8.69
C ASP A 300 -9.97 9.20 8.62
N ARG A 301 -9.81 9.92 7.50
CA ARG A 301 -8.60 10.66 7.08
C ARG A 301 -7.37 9.74 7.01
N CYS A 302 -6.83 9.56 5.81
CA CYS A 302 -5.65 8.72 5.59
C CYS A 302 -4.38 9.56 5.44
N LEU A 303 -3.22 8.90 5.43
CA LEU A 303 -1.96 9.50 5.02
C LEU A 303 -2.09 10.15 3.62
N PRO A 304 -1.34 11.22 3.31
CA PRO A 304 -1.33 11.83 1.98
C PRO A 304 -1.02 10.83 0.87
N VAL A 305 -1.97 10.63 -0.05
CA VAL A 305 -1.79 9.78 -1.25
C VAL A 305 -1.86 10.65 -2.50
N LEU A 306 -0.83 10.56 -3.34
CA LEU A 306 -0.71 11.25 -4.62
C LEU A 306 -0.81 10.24 -5.78
N PHE A 307 -1.89 10.31 -6.55
CA PHE A 307 -2.01 9.58 -7.81
C PHE A 307 -1.42 10.42 -8.93
N VAL A 308 -0.46 9.89 -9.68
CA VAL A 308 0.12 10.55 -10.85
C VAL A 308 -0.32 9.80 -12.09
N THR A 309 -0.88 10.54 -13.05
CA THR A 309 -1.43 9.92 -14.26
C THR A 309 -1.22 10.77 -15.51
N SER A 310 -0.93 10.13 -16.62
CA SER A 310 -0.71 10.81 -17.91
C SER A 310 -1.82 10.60 -18.93
N ASP A 311 -2.63 9.56 -18.76
CA ASP A 311 -3.73 9.24 -19.67
C ASP A 311 -5.09 9.56 -19.04
N ARG A 312 -6.16 9.49 -19.84
CA ARG A 312 -7.52 9.84 -19.41
C ARG A 312 -7.98 8.94 -18.27
N LEU A 313 -7.76 9.38 -17.02
CA LEU A 313 -8.58 8.93 -15.91
C LEU A 313 -10.00 9.46 -16.15
N VAL A 314 -10.97 8.56 -16.20
CA VAL A 314 -12.38 8.94 -16.00
C VAL A 314 -12.65 8.75 -14.52
N LEU A 315 -12.18 9.70 -13.71
CA LEU A 315 -12.61 9.86 -12.32
C LEU A 315 -13.27 11.24 -12.20
N PHE A 316 -14.46 11.31 -11.60
CA PHE A 316 -15.32 12.49 -11.55
C PHE A 316 -14.77 13.73 -10.80
N TYR A 317 -13.52 13.70 -10.35
CA TYR A 317 -12.87 14.84 -9.68
C TYR A 317 -11.41 14.93 -10.13
N LEU A 318 -11.17 15.62 -11.25
CA LEU A 318 -9.82 15.85 -11.80
C LEU A 318 -9.47 17.34 -11.79
N LEU A 319 -8.24 17.62 -11.39
CA LEU A 319 -7.54 18.88 -11.63
C LEU A 319 -6.44 18.60 -12.70
N PRO A 320 -6.66 18.94 -14.00
CA PRO A 320 -5.78 18.61 -15.13
C PRO A 320 -4.71 19.70 -15.43
N PHE A 321 -3.39 19.42 -15.42
CA PHE A 321 -2.31 20.43 -15.56
C PHE A 321 -1.00 20.03 -16.29
N TRP A 322 -0.27 21.03 -16.77
CA TRP A 322 1.12 20.97 -17.26
C TRP A 322 2.09 21.62 -16.24
N VAL A 323 3.35 21.16 -16.21
CA VAL A 323 4.49 21.83 -15.55
C VAL A 323 5.38 22.43 -16.64
N LEU A 324 5.66 23.73 -16.55
CA LEU A 324 6.74 24.40 -17.31
C LEU A 324 8.01 24.41 -16.49
#